data_AF-A0A7S1W6K5-F1
#
_entry.id   AF-A0A7S1W6K5-F1
#
_cell.length_a   1.000
_cell.length_b   1.000
_cell.length_c   1.000
_cell.angle_alpha   90.00
_cell.angle_beta   90.00
_cell.angle_gamma   90.00
#
_symmetry.space_group_name_H-M   'P 1'
#
loop_
_entity.id
_entity.type
_entity.pdbx_description
1 polymer ?
#
loop_
_entity_poly.entity_id
_entity_poly.type
_entity_poly.pdbx_seq_one_letter_code
_entity_poly.pdbx_strand_id
1 'polypeptide(L)'
;NSFCTLLAFQSAQRVWMDSVKSAAGAAANVAAGAAGLAAGAMSPVKDRLVEELGHARSKLSEQAAAIEELRAEKLQLLRELEARKKQEITERLANRLAGVFEFAMGKALLKVKAAAKDPFMPRFVKRSVDTLIESVWPDVKAEVREAALAEIAPKQPLAHGDPPCCTTPRIYLKYTLFPYDRSIWRKMRHPVWWVFNVVSVIPRYGIPQIMYVMLFMILDKGDEFQLLQFISQFKSLQFVSLGVLSALVGSVQYYICVSKAPPTCDKDSPRESFWTMVLFFLQVVVVFVAFLLMNCSEKKGGFYYQLEQESRNQAHGQASREGRMNALEELSKNDVEMDEKTRMMHTMRYKSDSDMLENSKSRLMKFLIWDFVIFILCVGLICFLAYYNLLDEDAQVNRSDDNVGDGNWKFVMSLFWVKCFYGYMSFPFLLLKMPLISTLISHARPTGYNPYGNTVPYLGKEEPGPVPWDPERRPDPETIEVQS
;
A
#
# COMPACT_ATOMS: atom_id res chain seq x y z
N ASN A 1 49.44 -7.14 10.41
CA ASN A 1 50.28 -6.16 11.16
C ASN A 1 49.72 -5.78 12.53
N SER A 2 48.46 -5.38 12.71
CA SER A 2 47.93 -4.97 14.04
C SER A 2 47.86 -6.09 15.11
N PHE A 3 47.74 -7.36 14.70
CA PHE A 3 47.72 -8.49 15.64
C PHE A 3 49.11 -8.81 16.21
N CYS A 4 50.18 -8.63 15.42
CA CYS A 4 51.57 -8.82 15.87
C CYS A 4 52.01 -7.75 16.88
N THR A 5 51.55 -6.50 16.73
CA THR A 5 51.85 -5.44 17.70
C THR A 5 51.16 -5.65 19.05
N LEU A 6 49.97 -6.28 19.05
CA LEU A 6 49.22 -6.55 20.29
C LEU A 6 49.85 -7.70 21.10
N LEU A 7 50.36 -8.72 20.41
CA LEU A 7 51.12 -9.81 21.04
C LEU A 7 52.48 -9.34 21.59
N ALA A 8 53.19 -8.46 20.87
CA ALA A 8 54.45 -7.88 21.35
C ALA A 8 54.26 -6.99 22.59
N PHE A 9 53.12 -6.27 22.67
CA PHE A 9 52.77 -5.47 23.84
C PHE A 9 52.42 -6.35 25.06
N GLN A 10 51.68 -7.45 24.85
CA GLN A 10 51.39 -8.40 25.94
C GLN A 10 52.64 -9.12 26.46
N SER A 11 53.61 -9.43 25.61
CA SER A 11 54.88 -10.02 26.06
C SER A 11 55.73 -9.02 26.84
N ALA A 12 55.80 -7.76 26.40
CA ALA A 12 56.52 -6.70 27.13
C ALA A 12 55.88 -6.43 28.51
N GLN A 13 54.56 -6.47 28.61
CA GLN A 13 53.83 -6.26 29.86
C GLN A 13 54.07 -7.39 30.87
N ARG A 14 54.20 -8.64 30.40
CA ARG A 14 54.56 -9.79 31.24
C ARG A 14 55.98 -9.67 31.80
N VAL A 15 56.95 -9.37 30.95
CA VAL A 15 58.36 -9.19 31.35
C VAL A 15 58.51 -8.05 32.37
N TRP A 16 57.78 -6.94 32.18
CA TRP A 16 57.80 -5.83 33.13
C TRP A 16 57.19 -6.20 34.49
N MET A 17 56.05 -6.91 34.51
CA MET A 17 55.43 -7.39 35.75
C MET A 17 56.31 -8.38 36.50
N ASP A 18 57.05 -9.23 35.80
CA ASP A 18 58.00 -10.17 36.41
C ASP A 18 59.24 -9.45 36.97
N SER A 19 59.75 -8.41 36.29
CA SER A 19 60.80 -7.53 36.86
C SER A 19 60.34 -6.77 38.10
N VAL A 20 59.09 -6.27 38.13
CA VAL A 20 58.53 -5.58 39.31
C VAL A 20 58.38 -6.55 40.49
N LYS A 21 57.90 -7.78 40.24
CA LYS A 21 57.82 -8.82 41.28
C LYS A 21 59.20 -9.22 41.80
N SER A 22 60.19 -9.34 40.92
CA SER A 22 61.58 -9.64 41.30
C SER A 22 62.21 -8.50 42.12
N ALA A 23 61.93 -7.24 41.77
CA ALA A 23 62.39 -6.07 42.53
C ALA A 23 61.70 -5.97 43.90
N ALA A 24 60.40 -6.26 43.98
CA ALA A 24 59.67 -6.33 45.23
C ALA A 24 60.16 -7.47 46.14
N GLY A 25 60.49 -8.63 45.57
CA GLY A 25 61.11 -9.74 46.29
C GLY A 25 62.51 -9.43 46.80
N ALA A 26 63.33 -8.72 46.01
CA ALA A 26 64.65 -8.25 46.44
C ALA A 26 64.54 -7.22 47.58
N ALA A 27 63.59 -6.28 47.50
CA ALA A 27 63.32 -5.32 48.57
C ALA A 27 62.82 -6.00 49.86
N ALA A 28 61.96 -7.02 49.74
CA ALA A 28 61.49 -7.81 50.88
C ALA A 28 62.63 -8.61 51.54
N ASN A 29 63.57 -9.16 50.77
CA ASN A 29 64.74 -9.87 51.29
C ASN A 29 65.76 -8.92 51.96
N VAL A 30 65.92 -7.70 51.45
CA VAL A 30 66.74 -6.65 52.10
C VAL A 30 66.09 -6.18 53.40
N ALA A 31 64.76 -6.03 53.43
CA ALA A 31 64.01 -5.70 54.65
C ALA A 31 64.06 -6.83 55.69
N ALA A 32 63.99 -8.09 55.26
CA ALA A 32 64.14 -9.26 56.13
C ALA A 32 65.58 -9.43 56.65
N GLY A 33 66.60 -9.11 55.84
CA GLY A 33 68.00 -9.09 56.24
C GLY A 33 68.32 -7.97 57.25
N ALA A 34 67.68 -6.80 57.12
CA ALA A 34 67.83 -5.69 58.05
C ALA A 34 67.14 -5.94 59.41
N ALA A 35 66.12 -6.79 59.46
CA ALA A 35 65.42 -7.15 60.71
C ALA A 35 66.24 -8.09 61.62
N GLY A 36 67.25 -8.80 61.09
CA GLY A 36 68.11 -9.72 61.85
C GLY A 36 69.35 -9.09 62.50
N LEU A 37 69.69 -7.85 62.15
CA LEU A 37 70.93 -7.18 62.58
C LEU A 37 70.66 -5.71 62.97
N ALA A 38 69.99 -5.48 64.10
CA ALA A 38 70.12 -4.25 64.90
C ALA A 38 69.23 -4.26 66.15
N ALA A 39 69.69 -4.94 67.21
CA ALA A 39 69.35 -4.55 68.57
C ALA A 39 70.59 -3.85 69.15
N GLY A 40 70.70 -2.54 68.91
CA GLY A 40 71.75 -1.69 69.49
C GLY A 40 72.56 -0.92 68.45
N ALA A 41 72.44 0.41 68.48
CA ALA A 41 73.21 1.38 67.72
C ALA A 41 72.91 1.50 66.22
N MET A 42 71.69 1.92 65.83
CA MET A 42 71.45 2.54 64.52
C MET A 42 70.15 3.39 64.47
N SER A 43 70.03 4.42 65.30
CA SER A 43 68.92 5.40 65.17
C SER A 43 69.08 6.37 63.97
N PRO A 44 70.28 6.91 63.63
CA PRO A 44 70.39 7.90 62.56
C PRO A 44 70.34 7.29 61.14
N VAL A 45 70.51 5.97 61.00
CA VAL A 45 70.44 5.27 59.72
C VAL A 45 68.99 4.96 59.34
N LYS A 46 68.14 4.66 60.32
CA LYS A 46 66.71 4.39 60.10
C LYS A 46 65.99 5.63 59.57
N ASP A 47 66.29 6.80 60.12
CA ASP A 47 65.65 8.05 59.71
C ASP A 47 66.05 8.44 58.27
N ARG A 48 67.34 8.26 57.90
CA ARG A 48 67.80 8.45 56.50
C ARG A 48 67.14 7.47 55.52
N LEU A 49 66.95 6.22 55.91
CA LEU A 49 66.35 5.20 55.04
C LEU A 49 64.84 5.45 54.84
N VAL A 50 64.16 5.94 55.87
CA VAL A 50 62.74 6.33 55.79
C VAL A 50 62.56 7.56 54.91
N GLU A 51 63.48 8.52 54.98
CA GLU A 51 63.48 9.71 54.12
C GLU A 51 63.73 9.34 52.64
N GLU A 52 64.72 8.49 52.36
CA GLU A 52 64.97 8.01 50.99
C GLU A 52 63.82 7.15 50.43
N LEU A 53 63.21 6.29 51.26
CA LEU A 53 62.03 5.51 50.87
C LEU A 53 60.81 6.40 50.63
N GLY A 54 60.63 7.47 51.43
CA GLY A 54 59.60 8.47 51.21
C GLY A 54 59.77 9.20 49.87
N HIS A 55 61.01 9.57 49.54
CA HIS A 55 61.36 10.21 48.27
C HIS A 55 61.23 9.29 47.06
N ALA A 56 61.54 7.99 47.22
CA ALA A 56 61.34 6.98 46.18
C ALA A 56 59.85 6.71 45.94
N ARG A 57 59.05 6.65 47.02
CA ARG A 57 57.60 6.43 46.95
C ARG A 57 56.87 7.59 46.29
N SER A 58 57.26 8.84 46.57
CA SER A 58 56.64 10.01 45.91
C SER A 58 56.91 10.01 44.41
N LYS A 59 58.15 9.73 43.99
CA LYS A 59 58.50 9.56 42.56
C LYS A 59 57.74 8.42 41.89
N LEU A 60 57.53 7.29 42.59
CA LEU A 60 56.75 6.16 42.07
C LEU A 60 55.25 6.51 41.93
N SER A 61 54.69 7.28 42.86
CA SER A 61 53.30 7.74 42.75
C SER A 61 53.09 8.74 41.61
N GLU A 62 54.08 9.62 41.38
CA GLU A 62 54.06 10.58 40.28
C GLU A 62 54.17 9.88 38.92
N GLN A 63 55.06 8.87 38.80
CA GLN A 63 55.14 8.04 37.60
C GLN A 63 53.87 7.20 37.37
N ALA A 64 53.22 6.71 38.42
CA ALA A 64 51.97 5.97 38.29
C ALA A 64 50.82 6.84 37.77
N ALA A 65 50.70 8.09 38.26
CA ALA A 65 49.69 9.04 37.78
C ALA A 65 49.89 9.40 36.30
N ALA A 66 51.14 9.65 35.88
CA ALA A 66 51.47 9.91 34.48
C ALA A 66 51.12 8.71 33.55
N ILE A 67 51.27 7.48 34.04
CA ILE A 67 50.89 6.27 33.27
C ILE A 67 49.37 6.14 33.14
N GLU A 68 48.58 6.52 34.15
CA GLU A 68 47.12 6.50 34.05
C GLU A 68 46.57 7.55 33.09
N GLU A 69 47.13 8.76 33.10
CA GLU A 69 46.75 9.82 32.16
C GLU A 69 47.02 9.40 30.70
N LEU A 70 48.21 8.83 30.44
CA LEU A 70 48.57 8.30 29.12
C LEU A 70 47.64 7.15 28.67
N ARG A 71 47.15 6.33 29.60
CA ARG A 71 46.18 5.26 29.30
C ARG A 71 44.80 5.81 28.95
N ALA A 72 44.35 6.84 29.67
CA ALA A 72 43.06 7.49 29.40
C ALA A 72 43.07 8.16 28.02
N GLU A 73 44.14 8.87 27.67
CA GLU A 73 44.33 9.49 26.35
C GLU A 73 44.33 8.43 25.24
N LYS A 74 45.08 7.33 25.41
CA LYS A 74 45.11 6.24 24.44
C LYS A 74 43.74 5.58 24.25
N LEU A 75 42.93 5.47 25.31
CA LEU A 75 41.58 4.90 25.22
C LEU A 75 40.62 5.82 24.47
N GLN A 76 40.70 7.14 24.70
CA GLN A 76 39.91 8.13 23.95
C GLN A 76 40.27 8.08 22.46
N LEU A 77 41.56 8.06 22.14
CA LEU A 77 42.06 8.00 20.76
C LEU A 77 41.63 6.70 20.05
N LEU A 78 41.61 5.56 20.76
CA LEU A 78 41.08 4.30 20.22
C LEU A 78 39.58 4.38 19.90
N ARG A 79 38.77 4.99 20.76
CA ARG A 79 37.33 5.17 20.52
C ARG A 79 37.06 6.07 19.31
N GLU A 80 37.83 7.15 19.16
CA GLU A 80 37.72 8.03 17.98
C GLU A 80 38.12 7.31 16.69
N LEU A 81 39.19 6.51 16.72
CA LEU A 81 39.60 5.70 15.58
C LEU A 81 38.56 4.63 15.22
N GLU A 82 37.94 3.97 16.19
CA GLU A 82 36.85 3.03 15.95
C GLU A 82 35.62 3.72 15.34
N ALA A 83 35.24 4.90 15.85
CA ALA A 83 34.12 5.67 15.31
C ALA A 83 34.38 6.09 13.86
N ARG A 84 35.58 6.61 13.55
CA ARG A 84 35.99 6.98 12.19
C ARG A 84 36.00 5.78 11.25
N LYS A 85 36.56 4.64 11.67
CA LYS A 85 36.56 3.42 10.85
C LYS A 85 35.16 2.86 10.61
N LYS A 86 34.28 2.90 11.61
CA LYS A 86 32.87 2.48 11.44
C LYS A 86 32.15 3.39 10.43
N GLN A 87 32.36 4.71 10.50
CA GLN A 87 31.81 5.65 9.52
C GLN A 87 32.35 5.37 8.11
N GLU A 88 33.67 5.23 7.95
CA GLU A 88 34.30 4.96 6.65
C GLU A 88 33.81 3.64 6.04
N ILE A 89 33.67 2.58 6.84
CA ILE A 89 33.13 1.28 6.40
C ILE A 89 31.67 1.43 5.99
N THR A 90 30.86 2.16 6.77
CA THR A 90 29.43 2.37 6.48
C THR A 90 29.24 3.16 5.19
N GLU A 91 30.04 4.20 4.97
CA GLU A 91 30.00 5.02 3.74
C GLU A 91 30.45 4.21 2.51
N ARG A 92 31.54 3.43 2.63
CA ARG A 92 31.97 2.53 1.54
C ARG A 92 30.94 1.46 1.22
N LEU A 93 30.28 0.90 2.24
CA LEU A 93 29.22 -0.08 2.05
C LEU A 93 28.02 0.58 1.37
N ALA A 94 27.59 1.77 1.82
CA ALA A 94 26.49 2.51 1.22
C ALA A 94 26.75 2.85 -0.26
N ASN A 95 27.94 3.33 -0.59
CA ASN A 95 28.33 3.67 -1.97
C ASN A 95 28.38 2.43 -2.88
N ARG A 96 28.89 1.28 -2.38
CA ARG A 96 28.85 0.02 -3.13
C ARG A 96 27.43 -0.51 -3.29
N LEU A 97 26.61 -0.44 -2.24
CA LEU A 97 25.22 -0.88 -2.30
C LEU A 97 24.40 -0.02 -3.28
N ALA A 98 24.63 1.30 -3.30
CA ALA A 98 23.98 2.22 -4.23
C ALA A 98 24.33 1.89 -5.68
N GLY A 99 25.61 1.63 -5.99
CA GLY A 99 26.04 1.25 -7.35
C GLY A 99 25.45 -0.10 -7.81
N VAL A 100 25.44 -1.11 -6.93
CA VAL A 100 24.82 -2.41 -7.22
C VAL A 100 23.30 -2.27 -7.38
N PHE A 101 22.66 -1.46 -6.54
CA PHE A 101 21.23 -1.20 -6.62
C PHE A 101 20.86 -0.49 -7.92
N GLU A 102 21.58 0.55 -8.32
CA GLU A 102 21.34 1.26 -9.59
C GLU A 102 21.49 0.33 -10.80
N PHE A 103 22.53 -0.52 -10.80
CA PHE A 103 22.73 -1.50 -11.86
C PHE A 103 21.61 -2.57 -11.87
N ALA A 104 21.21 -3.06 -10.70
CA ALA A 104 20.10 -4.00 -10.56
C ALA A 104 18.77 -3.38 -11.02
N MET A 105 18.53 -2.11 -10.68
CA MET A 105 17.35 -1.35 -11.08
C MET A 105 17.31 -1.09 -12.59
N GLY A 106 18.46 -0.86 -13.24
CA GLY A 106 18.52 -0.79 -14.71
C GLY A 106 18.03 -2.09 -15.38
N LYS A 107 18.43 -3.25 -14.85
CA LYS A 107 17.91 -4.55 -15.31
C LYS A 107 16.45 -4.76 -14.92
N ALA A 108 16.03 -4.30 -13.74
CA ALA A 108 14.66 -4.38 -13.28
C ALA A 108 13.73 -3.56 -14.19
N LEU A 109 14.14 -2.36 -14.64
CA LEU A 109 13.38 -1.55 -15.59
C LEU A 109 13.04 -2.32 -16.87
N LEU A 110 14.02 -3.05 -17.43
CA LEU A 110 13.79 -3.86 -18.62
C LEU A 110 12.79 -5.00 -18.35
N LYS A 111 12.90 -5.66 -17.18
CA LYS A 111 11.95 -6.68 -16.75
C LYS A 111 10.56 -6.10 -16.50
N VAL A 112 10.46 -4.92 -15.89
CA VAL A 112 9.20 -4.21 -15.64
C VAL A 112 8.55 -3.79 -16.95
N LYS A 113 9.31 -3.25 -17.90
CA LYS A 113 8.81 -2.96 -19.26
C LYS A 113 8.29 -4.22 -19.95
N ALA A 114 9.02 -5.33 -19.85
CA ALA A 114 8.58 -6.61 -20.41
C ALA A 114 7.33 -7.17 -19.70
N ALA A 115 7.25 -7.04 -18.38
CA ALA A 115 6.13 -7.51 -17.57
C ALA A 115 4.86 -6.68 -17.80
N ALA A 116 5.00 -5.36 -17.85
CA ALA A 116 3.92 -4.40 -18.12
C ALA A 116 3.36 -4.53 -19.54
N LYS A 117 4.16 -5.04 -20.47
CA LYS A 117 3.69 -5.40 -21.81
C LYS A 117 2.84 -6.66 -21.74
N ASP A 118 1.59 -6.48 -22.09
CA ASP A 118 0.71 -7.61 -22.37
C ASP A 118 0.99 -8.15 -23.80
N PRO A 119 1.08 -9.48 -24.00
CA PRO A 119 1.19 -10.07 -25.33
C PRO A 119 0.15 -9.52 -26.32
N PHE A 120 -1.09 -9.34 -25.84
CA PHE A 120 -2.25 -8.92 -26.59
C PHE A 120 -2.41 -7.39 -26.74
N MET A 121 -1.55 -6.58 -26.12
CA MET A 121 -1.60 -5.12 -26.24
C MET A 121 -1.18 -4.65 -27.65
N PRO A 122 -1.90 -3.69 -28.27
CA PRO A 122 -1.54 -3.11 -29.56
C PRO A 122 -0.17 -2.43 -29.55
N ARG A 123 0.53 -2.45 -30.70
CA ARG A 123 1.91 -1.92 -30.82
C ARG A 123 2.02 -0.44 -30.44
N PHE A 124 1.02 0.39 -30.78
CA PHE A 124 1.04 1.82 -30.44
C PHE A 124 0.95 2.03 -28.92
N VAL A 125 0.10 1.25 -28.23
CA VAL A 125 -0.02 1.33 -26.76
C VAL A 125 1.25 0.83 -26.08
N LYS A 126 1.88 -0.23 -26.60
CA LYS A 126 3.17 -0.73 -26.06
C LYS A 126 4.22 0.38 -26.02
N ARG A 127 4.29 1.21 -27.07
CA ARG A 127 5.21 2.36 -27.13
C ARG A 127 4.85 3.44 -26.10
N SER A 128 3.57 3.78 -25.97
CA SER A 128 3.12 4.76 -24.98
C SER A 128 3.38 4.30 -23.54
N VAL A 129 3.18 3.01 -23.25
CA VAL A 129 3.50 2.41 -21.95
C VAL A 129 5.00 2.46 -21.68
N ASP A 130 5.84 2.19 -22.69
CA ASP A 130 7.30 2.33 -22.53
C ASP A 130 7.70 3.75 -22.13
N THR A 131 7.18 4.77 -22.83
CA THR A 131 7.45 6.18 -22.53
C THR A 131 6.94 6.58 -21.15
N LEU A 132 5.76 6.09 -20.75
CA LEU A 132 5.18 6.38 -19.45
C LEU A 132 6.00 5.75 -18.32
N ILE A 133 6.41 4.49 -18.48
CA ILE A 133 7.26 3.80 -17.50
C ILE A 133 8.59 4.53 -17.36
N GLU A 134 9.20 4.98 -18.46
CA GLU A 134 10.44 5.78 -18.41
C GLU A 134 10.27 7.08 -17.64
N SER A 135 9.14 7.78 -17.85
CA SER A 135 8.83 9.02 -17.15
C SER A 135 8.60 8.83 -15.65
N VAL A 136 8.01 7.70 -15.24
CA VAL A 136 7.61 7.42 -13.85
C VAL A 136 8.66 6.60 -13.09
N TRP A 137 9.64 6.05 -13.80
CA TRP A 137 10.69 5.22 -13.21
C TRP A 137 11.46 5.86 -12.04
N PRO A 138 11.79 7.16 -12.04
CA PRO A 138 12.47 7.79 -10.91
C PRO A 138 11.67 7.68 -9.60
N ASP A 139 10.35 7.85 -9.67
CA ASP A 139 9.47 7.75 -8.51
C ASP A 139 9.32 6.29 -8.05
N VAL A 140 9.17 5.38 -9.02
CA VAL A 140 9.11 3.93 -8.78
C VAL A 140 10.40 3.43 -8.14
N LYS A 141 11.58 4.00 -8.46
CA LYS A 141 12.84 3.60 -7.82
C LYS A 141 12.82 3.80 -6.30
N ALA A 142 12.19 4.86 -5.83
CA ALA A 142 12.09 5.14 -4.40
C ALA A 142 11.23 4.09 -3.69
N GLU A 143 10.05 3.77 -4.25
CA GLU A 143 9.14 2.76 -3.68
C GLU A 143 9.67 1.33 -3.85
N VAL A 144 10.28 1.00 -4.99
CA VAL A 144 10.85 -0.33 -5.24
C VAL A 144 12.03 -0.61 -4.33
N ARG A 145 12.77 0.40 -3.86
CA ARG A 145 13.81 0.19 -2.84
C ARG A 145 13.22 -0.36 -1.55
N GLU A 146 12.07 0.16 -1.15
CA GLU A 146 11.36 -0.30 0.06
C GLU A 146 10.68 -1.65 -0.18
N ALA A 147 10.11 -1.88 -1.37
CA ALA A 147 9.46 -3.14 -1.75
C ALA A 147 10.46 -4.29 -2.03
N ALA A 148 11.66 -4.01 -2.54
CA ALA A 148 12.67 -5.02 -2.83
C ALA A 148 13.31 -5.59 -1.55
N LEU A 149 13.46 -4.75 -0.52
CA LEU A 149 13.83 -5.22 0.84
C LEU A 149 12.74 -6.10 1.45
N ALA A 150 11.54 -5.97 0.93
CA ALA A 150 10.33 -6.64 1.34
C ALA A 150 10.17 -8.01 0.61
N GLU A 151 10.53 -8.07 -0.67
CA GLU A 151 10.39 -9.24 -1.56
C GLU A 151 11.46 -10.34 -1.36
N ILE A 152 12.40 -10.16 -0.42
CA ILE A 152 13.28 -11.24 0.06
C ILE A 152 12.46 -12.29 0.85
N ALA A 153 11.24 -11.96 1.26
CA ALA A 153 10.33 -12.91 1.87
C ALA A 153 9.87 -13.97 0.84
N PRO A 154 9.91 -15.27 1.18
CA PRO A 154 9.46 -16.33 0.29
C PRO A 154 7.99 -16.12 -0.06
N LYS A 155 7.67 -16.14 -1.36
CA LYS A 155 6.29 -16.07 -1.85
C LYS A 155 5.57 -17.31 -1.38
N GLN A 156 4.63 -17.12 -0.47
CA GLN A 156 3.75 -18.21 -0.06
C GLN A 156 2.76 -18.54 -1.19
N PRO A 157 2.47 -19.82 -1.43
CA PRO A 157 1.46 -20.21 -2.40
C PRO A 157 0.10 -19.64 -1.98
N LEU A 158 -0.57 -18.96 -2.90
CA LEU A 158 -1.85 -18.35 -2.60
C LEU A 158 -2.91 -19.44 -2.36
N ALA A 159 -3.48 -19.48 -1.16
CA ALA A 159 -4.59 -20.39 -0.87
C ALA A 159 -5.82 -19.97 -1.69
N HIS A 160 -6.14 -20.70 -2.75
CA HIS A 160 -7.29 -20.41 -3.60
C HIS A 160 -8.65 -20.71 -2.92
N GLY A 161 -8.63 -21.38 -1.78
CA GLY A 161 -9.82 -21.93 -1.13
C GLY A 161 -10.34 -23.16 -1.87
N ASP A 162 -11.27 -23.87 -1.24
CA ASP A 162 -11.88 -25.05 -1.86
C ASP A 162 -12.85 -24.64 -2.98
N PRO A 163 -12.92 -25.42 -4.07
CA PRO A 163 -13.89 -25.17 -5.12
C PRO A 163 -15.31 -25.27 -4.54
N PRO A 164 -16.18 -24.28 -4.80
CA PRO A 164 -17.57 -24.37 -4.39
C PRO A 164 -18.23 -25.57 -5.09
N CYS A 165 -19.06 -26.31 -4.37
CA CYS A 165 -19.72 -27.52 -4.88
C CYS A 165 -20.60 -27.29 -6.13
N CYS A 166 -20.95 -26.05 -6.45
CA CYS A 166 -21.73 -25.67 -7.63
C CYS A 166 -21.19 -24.35 -8.21
N THR A 167 -20.93 -24.31 -9.52
CA THR A 167 -20.62 -23.08 -10.25
C THR A 167 -21.86 -22.21 -10.35
N THR A 168 -22.05 -21.32 -9.38
CA THR A 168 -23.16 -20.37 -9.44
C THR A 168 -22.90 -19.32 -10.54
N PRO A 169 -23.92 -18.88 -11.30
CA PRO A 169 -23.77 -17.81 -12.29
C PRO A 169 -23.13 -16.53 -11.71
N ARG A 170 -23.31 -16.30 -10.41
CA ARG A 170 -22.69 -15.22 -9.65
C ARG A 170 -21.15 -15.30 -9.68
N ILE A 171 -20.59 -16.47 -9.44
CA ILE A 171 -19.12 -16.68 -9.44
C ILE A 171 -18.55 -16.46 -10.84
N TYR A 172 -19.20 -17.05 -11.85
CA TYR A 172 -18.82 -16.87 -13.24
C TYR A 172 -18.82 -15.39 -13.63
N LEU A 173 -19.86 -14.65 -13.25
CA LEU A 173 -19.97 -13.23 -13.58
C LEU A 173 -18.92 -12.38 -12.84
N LYS A 174 -18.67 -12.65 -11.55
CA LYS A 174 -17.61 -11.99 -10.77
C LYS A 174 -16.25 -12.15 -11.45
N TYR A 175 -15.89 -13.40 -11.78
CA TYR A 175 -14.62 -13.71 -12.43
C TYR A 175 -14.52 -13.12 -13.84
N THR A 176 -15.63 -13.08 -14.59
CA THR A 176 -15.64 -12.49 -15.93
C THR A 176 -15.44 -10.96 -15.90
N LEU A 177 -16.04 -10.27 -14.92
CA LEU A 177 -15.98 -8.80 -14.84
C LEU A 177 -14.70 -8.32 -14.14
N PHE A 178 -14.32 -8.93 -13.02
CA PHE A 178 -13.16 -8.53 -12.21
C PHE A 178 -12.21 -9.72 -11.91
N PRO A 179 -11.61 -10.34 -12.93
CA PRO A 179 -10.62 -11.40 -12.71
C PRO A 179 -9.34 -10.82 -12.09
N TYR A 180 -8.75 -11.58 -11.16
CA TYR A 180 -7.48 -11.25 -10.49
C TYR A 180 -6.22 -11.46 -11.37
N ASP A 181 -6.36 -12.22 -12.46
CA ASP A 181 -5.27 -12.81 -13.25
C ASP A 181 -5.32 -12.41 -14.73
N ARG A 182 -6.42 -11.78 -15.19
CA ARG A 182 -6.57 -11.36 -16.59
C ARG A 182 -6.35 -9.86 -16.74
N SER A 183 -5.45 -9.51 -17.64
CA SER A 183 -5.25 -8.13 -18.09
C SER A 183 -6.49 -7.57 -18.78
N ILE A 184 -6.57 -6.25 -18.88
CA ILE A 184 -7.64 -5.54 -19.60
C ILE A 184 -7.75 -6.02 -21.05
N TRP A 185 -6.61 -6.24 -21.72
CA TRP A 185 -6.57 -6.71 -23.10
C TRP A 185 -7.14 -8.12 -23.27
N ARG A 186 -6.90 -8.99 -22.29
CA ARG A 186 -7.50 -10.33 -22.27
C ARG A 186 -9.01 -10.25 -21.99
N LYS A 187 -9.46 -9.37 -21.09
CA LYS A 187 -10.90 -9.13 -20.84
C LYS A 187 -11.63 -8.71 -22.11
N MET A 188 -11.04 -7.83 -22.92
CA MET A 188 -11.61 -7.36 -24.18
C MET A 188 -11.81 -8.45 -25.25
N ARG A 189 -11.25 -9.65 -25.10
CA ARG A 189 -11.53 -10.76 -26.03
C ARG A 189 -12.79 -11.54 -25.65
N HIS A 190 -13.24 -11.40 -24.41
CA HIS A 190 -14.38 -12.15 -23.91
C HIS A 190 -15.69 -11.47 -24.36
N PRO A 191 -16.57 -12.14 -25.11
CA PRO A 191 -17.77 -11.51 -25.66
C PRO A 191 -18.74 -11.07 -24.57
N VAL A 192 -18.86 -11.83 -23.47
CA VAL A 192 -19.69 -11.45 -22.33
C VAL A 192 -19.22 -10.13 -21.71
N TRP A 193 -17.91 -9.88 -21.67
CA TRP A 193 -17.39 -8.61 -21.15
C TRP A 193 -17.86 -7.43 -22.02
N TRP A 194 -17.85 -7.58 -23.35
CA TRP A 194 -18.40 -6.56 -24.25
C TRP A 194 -19.90 -6.38 -24.10
N VAL A 195 -20.68 -7.45 -24.00
CA VAL A 195 -22.12 -7.36 -23.78
C VAL A 195 -22.41 -6.53 -22.54
N PHE A 196 -21.75 -6.81 -21.41
CA PHE A 196 -21.93 -6.04 -20.19
C PHE A 196 -21.52 -4.57 -20.34
N ASN A 197 -20.38 -4.28 -20.97
CA ASN A 197 -19.91 -2.90 -21.13
C ASN A 197 -20.76 -2.09 -22.11
N VAL A 198 -21.11 -2.65 -23.27
CA VAL A 198 -21.95 -2.00 -24.28
C VAL A 198 -23.34 -1.72 -23.74
N VAL A 199 -23.97 -2.72 -23.09
CA VAL A 199 -25.30 -2.55 -22.47
C VAL A 199 -25.27 -1.47 -21.38
N SER A 200 -24.17 -1.38 -20.63
CA SER A 200 -24.01 -0.36 -19.58
C SER A 200 -23.77 1.06 -20.12
N VAL A 201 -23.35 1.21 -21.38
CA VAL A 201 -23.07 2.53 -21.99
C VAL A 201 -24.35 3.16 -22.56
N ILE A 202 -25.37 2.38 -22.89
CA ILE A 202 -26.61 2.87 -23.53
C ILE A 202 -27.44 3.66 -22.51
N PRO A 203 -27.59 4.99 -22.64
CA PRO A 203 -28.24 5.82 -21.62
C PRO A 203 -29.78 5.76 -21.66
N ARG A 204 -30.37 4.73 -22.29
CA ARG A 204 -31.80 4.64 -22.57
C ARG A 204 -32.51 3.65 -21.64
N TYR A 205 -33.75 3.94 -21.28
CA TYR A 205 -34.65 3.08 -20.49
C TYR A 205 -34.15 2.70 -19.09
N GLY A 206 -33.12 3.36 -18.57
CA GLY A 206 -32.62 3.03 -17.23
C GLY A 206 -31.80 1.74 -17.18
N ILE A 207 -31.37 1.20 -18.33
CA ILE A 207 -30.62 -0.06 -18.40
C ILE A 207 -29.30 0.02 -17.59
N PRO A 208 -28.48 1.09 -17.70
CA PRO A 208 -27.26 1.21 -16.91
C PRO A 208 -27.52 1.15 -15.40
N GLN A 209 -28.60 1.79 -14.94
CA GLN A 209 -29.00 1.84 -13.53
C GLN A 209 -29.24 0.43 -13.00
N ILE A 210 -30.04 -0.36 -13.72
CA ILE A 210 -30.36 -1.74 -13.34
C ILE A 210 -29.09 -2.61 -13.34
N MET A 211 -28.24 -2.45 -14.36
CA MET A 211 -26.98 -3.18 -14.46
C MET A 211 -26.03 -2.89 -13.30
N TYR A 212 -25.91 -1.64 -12.86
CA TYR A 212 -25.07 -1.27 -11.73
C TYR A 212 -25.65 -1.70 -10.38
N VAL A 213 -26.98 -1.67 -10.21
CA VAL A 213 -27.64 -2.24 -9.02
C VAL A 213 -27.36 -3.74 -8.95
N MET A 214 -27.48 -4.47 -10.07
CA MET A 214 -27.13 -5.88 -10.15
C MET A 214 -25.64 -6.12 -9.81
N LEU A 215 -24.75 -5.32 -10.38
CA LEU A 215 -23.31 -5.40 -10.13
C LEU A 215 -22.98 -5.21 -8.64
N PHE A 216 -23.61 -4.21 -8.00
CA PHE A 216 -23.45 -3.94 -6.58
C PHE A 216 -23.93 -5.09 -5.68
N MET A 217 -25.02 -5.77 -6.06
CA MET A 217 -25.48 -6.95 -5.33
C MET A 217 -24.50 -8.12 -5.42
N ILE A 218 -23.79 -8.23 -6.54
CA ILE A 218 -22.88 -9.34 -6.81
C ILE A 218 -21.51 -9.10 -6.15
N LEU A 219 -21.02 -7.86 -6.16
CA LEU A 219 -19.73 -7.43 -5.63
C LEU A 219 -19.52 -7.84 -4.15
N ASP A 220 -18.27 -8.13 -3.80
CA ASP A 220 -17.85 -8.27 -2.40
C ASP A 220 -17.78 -6.89 -1.73
N LYS A 221 -18.72 -6.62 -0.82
CA LYS A 221 -18.80 -5.38 -0.05
C LYS A 221 -17.81 -5.33 1.11
N GLY A 222 -17.20 -6.48 1.44
CA GLY A 222 -16.21 -6.56 2.51
C GLY A 222 -14.81 -6.14 2.06
N ASP A 223 -14.56 -5.94 0.76
CA ASP A 223 -13.26 -5.51 0.25
C ASP A 223 -13.27 -4.05 -0.19
N GLU A 224 -12.36 -3.26 0.38
CA GLU A 224 -12.21 -1.83 0.12
C GLU A 224 -11.89 -1.55 -1.35
N PHE A 225 -10.99 -2.32 -1.96
CA PHE A 225 -10.59 -2.10 -3.35
C PHE A 225 -11.73 -2.38 -4.33
N GLN A 226 -12.50 -3.45 -4.11
CA GLN A 226 -13.68 -3.75 -4.93
C GLN A 226 -14.72 -2.62 -4.88
N LEU A 227 -15.03 -2.08 -3.70
CA LEU A 227 -15.95 -0.95 -3.54
C LEU A 227 -15.43 0.31 -4.23
N LEU A 228 -14.15 0.63 -4.03
CA LEU A 228 -13.49 1.78 -4.67
C LEU A 228 -13.53 1.66 -6.20
N GLN A 229 -13.21 0.48 -6.73
CA GLN A 229 -13.23 0.20 -8.15
C GLN A 229 -14.65 0.33 -8.72
N PHE A 230 -15.66 -0.18 -8.00
CA PHE A 230 -17.06 -0.03 -8.37
C PHE A 230 -17.47 1.44 -8.46
N ILE A 231 -17.19 2.24 -7.43
CA ILE A 231 -17.51 3.68 -7.37
C ILE A 231 -16.82 4.43 -8.52
N SER A 232 -15.50 4.22 -8.69
CA SER A 232 -14.72 4.90 -9.73
C SER A 232 -15.22 4.54 -11.13
N GLN A 233 -15.46 3.25 -11.39
CA GLN A 233 -15.98 2.78 -12.68
C GLN A 233 -17.37 3.35 -12.96
N PHE A 234 -18.24 3.33 -11.96
CA PHE A 234 -19.57 3.87 -12.03
C PHE A 234 -19.57 5.36 -12.40
N LYS A 235 -18.84 6.19 -11.64
CA LYS A 235 -18.80 7.64 -11.85
C LYS A 235 -18.11 8.03 -13.15
N SER A 236 -17.06 7.30 -13.52
CA SER A 236 -16.42 7.46 -14.82
C SER A 236 -17.39 7.17 -15.96
N LEU A 237 -18.18 6.09 -15.85
CA LEU A 237 -19.17 5.78 -16.87
C LEU A 237 -20.31 6.79 -16.87
N GLN A 238 -20.70 7.32 -15.71
CA GLN A 238 -21.68 8.38 -15.60
C GLN A 238 -21.23 9.64 -16.35
N PHE A 239 -19.96 10.04 -16.24
CA PHE A 239 -19.43 11.13 -17.05
C PHE A 239 -19.58 10.89 -18.56
N VAL A 240 -19.17 9.71 -19.04
CA VAL A 240 -19.18 9.39 -20.47
C VAL A 240 -20.59 9.20 -21.01
N SER A 241 -21.39 8.33 -20.38
CA SER A 241 -22.73 7.97 -20.84
C SER A 241 -23.75 9.06 -20.54
N LEU A 242 -23.81 9.54 -19.29
CA LEU A 242 -24.83 10.47 -18.86
C LEU A 242 -24.47 11.93 -19.11
N GLY A 243 -23.19 12.28 -19.04
CA GLY A 243 -22.71 13.62 -19.40
C GLY A 243 -22.59 13.75 -20.92
N VAL A 244 -21.51 13.21 -21.47
CA VAL A 244 -21.11 13.45 -22.87
C VAL A 244 -22.11 12.87 -23.88
N LEU A 245 -22.41 11.58 -23.79
CA LEU A 245 -23.22 10.89 -24.81
C LEU A 245 -24.68 11.37 -24.78
N SER A 246 -25.31 11.46 -23.60
CA SER A 246 -26.66 11.99 -23.49
C SER A 246 -26.75 13.44 -23.97
N ALA A 247 -25.80 14.31 -23.62
CA ALA A 247 -25.82 15.70 -24.09
C ALA A 247 -25.74 15.77 -25.62
N LEU A 248 -24.86 14.98 -26.25
CA LEU A 248 -24.77 14.90 -27.72
C LEU A 248 -26.10 14.44 -28.35
N VAL A 249 -26.69 13.36 -27.84
CA VAL A 249 -27.98 12.84 -28.34
C VAL A 249 -29.09 13.87 -28.14
N GLY A 250 -29.14 14.52 -26.97
CA GLY A 250 -30.12 15.54 -26.64
C GLY A 250 -29.99 16.79 -27.51
N SER A 251 -28.76 17.23 -27.79
CA SER A 251 -28.50 18.34 -28.73
C SER A 251 -28.95 18.02 -30.15
N VAL A 252 -28.68 16.80 -30.64
CA VAL A 252 -29.14 16.36 -31.96
C VAL A 252 -30.67 16.28 -32.02
N GLN A 253 -31.32 15.72 -31.00
CA GLN A 253 -32.78 15.68 -30.91
C GLN A 253 -33.39 17.08 -30.89
N TYR A 254 -32.81 17.98 -30.09
CA TYR A 254 -33.22 19.38 -30.04
C TYR A 254 -33.06 20.07 -31.39
N TYR A 255 -31.94 19.87 -32.09
CA TYR A 255 -31.72 20.44 -33.42
C TYR A 255 -32.72 19.93 -34.46
N ILE A 256 -32.95 18.61 -34.53
CA ILE A 256 -33.94 18.00 -35.43
C ILE A 256 -35.32 18.58 -35.17
N CYS A 257 -35.65 18.75 -33.89
CA CYS A 257 -36.92 19.27 -33.46
C CYS A 257 -37.19 20.71 -33.93
N VAL A 258 -36.22 21.60 -33.69
CA VAL A 258 -36.29 23.01 -34.07
C VAL A 258 -36.30 23.18 -35.60
N SER A 259 -35.68 22.24 -36.33
CA SER A 259 -35.58 22.30 -37.79
C SER A 259 -36.86 21.87 -38.53
N LYS A 260 -37.84 21.25 -37.85
CA LYS A 260 -39.13 20.88 -38.45
C LYS A 260 -40.02 22.12 -38.61
N ALA A 261 -40.81 22.15 -39.69
CA ALA A 261 -41.83 23.16 -39.93
C ALA A 261 -43.21 22.46 -40.05
N PRO A 262 -44.11 22.58 -39.05
CA PRO A 262 -43.98 23.36 -37.81
C PRO A 262 -43.00 22.72 -36.79
N PRO A 263 -42.44 23.50 -35.84
CA PRO A 263 -41.55 22.97 -34.81
C PRO A 263 -42.32 22.03 -33.87
N THR A 264 -41.80 20.83 -33.63
CA THR A 264 -42.48 19.77 -32.85
C THR A 264 -41.85 19.54 -31.47
N CYS A 265 -41.35 20.59 -30.80
CA CYS A 265 -40.58 20.44 -29.54
C CYS A 265 -41.43 20.17 -28.32
N ASP A 266 -42.74 20.37 -28.48
CA ASP A 266 -43.80 19.83 -27.65
C ASP A 266 -43.95 18.31 -27.74
N LYS A 267 -43.27 17.59 -28.64
CA LYS A 267 -43.36 16.12 -28.78
C LYS A 267 -42.00 15.44 -28.87
N ASP A 268 -41.11 15.98 -29.69
CA ASP A 268 -39.82 15.37 -30.06
C ASP A 268 -38.63 15.91 -29.23
N SER A 269 -38.88 16.72 -28.20
CA SER A 269 -37.82 17.19 -27.29
C SER A 269 -37.13 16.02 -26.58
N PRO A 270 -35.85 16.18 -26.18
CA PRO A 270 -35.20 15.21 -25.31
C PRO A 270 -35.95 15.13 -23.99
N ARG A 271 -36.60 13.98 -23.77
CA ARG A 271 -37.44 13.70 -22.60
C ARG A 271 -36.91 12.52 -21.83
N GLU A 272 -37.02 12.63 -20.51
CA GLU A 272 -36.82 11.52 -19.60
C GLU A 272 -38.17 11.06 -19.08
N SER A 273 -38.37 9.74 -19.08
CA SER A 273 -39.52 9.15 -18.42
C SER A 273 -39.39 9.31 -16.90
N PHE A 274 -40.51 9.37 -16.19
CA PHE A 274 -40.49 9.38 -14.73
C PHE A 274 -39.74 8.17 -14.15
N TRP A 275 -39.93 6.98 -14.74
CA TRP A 275 -39.25 5.75 -14.33
C TRP A 275 -37.72 5.83 -14.44
N THR A 276 -37.18 6.46 -15.48
CA THR A 276 -35.73 6.64 -15.60
C THR A 276 -35.16 7.57 -14.54
N MET A 277 -35.95 8.53 -14.05
CA MET A 277 -35.54 9.40 -12.93
C MET A 277 -35.54 8.67 -11.60
N VAL A 278 -36.53 7.81 -11.34
CA VAL A 278 -36.56 6.95 -10.14
C VAL A 278 -35.35 6.00 -10.13
N LEU A 279 -35.08 5.34 -11.27
CA LEU A 279 -33.91 4.47 -11.39
C LEU A 279 -32.60 5.24 -11.23
N PHE A 280 -32.51 6.46 -11.75
CA PHE A 280 -31.36 7.33 -11.56
C PHE A 280 -31.17 7.71 -10.08
N PHE A 281 -32.24 8.01 -9.35
CA PHE A 281 -32.15 8.27 -7.90
C PHE A 281 -31.70 7.02 -7.13
N LEU A 282 -32.28 5.85 -7.43
CA LEU A 282 -31.84 4.57 -6.86
C LEU A 282 -30.34 4.33 -7.12
N GLN A 283 -29.89 4.65 -8.33
CA GLN A 283 -28.50 4.54 -8.75
C GLN A 283 -27.58 5.43 -7.89
N VAL A 284 -27.98 6.68 -7.63
CA VAL A 284 -27.25 7.60 -6.74
C VAL A 284 -27.20 7.03 -5.31
N VAL A 285 -28.32 6.54 -4.79
CA VAL A 285 -28.40 5.92 -3.46
C VAL A 285 -27.45 4.72 -3.33
N VAL A 286 -27.39 3.84 -4.33
CA VAL A 286 -26.47 2.68 -4.31
C VAL A 286 -25.02 3.11 -4.20
N VAL A 287 -24.62 4.19 -4.88
CA VAL A 287 -23.26 4.72 -4.76
C VAL A 287 -23.00 5.26 -3.35
N PHE A 288 -23.92 6.04 -2.77
CA PHE A 288 -23.79 6.52 -1.40
C PHE A 288 -23.73 5.38 -0.38
N VAL A 289 -24.51 4.32 -0.57
CA VAL A 289 -24.43 3.11 0.26
C VAL A 289 -23.07 2.44 0.10
N ALA A 290 -22.55 2.31 -1.13
CA ALA A 290 -21.21 1.77 -1.37
C ALA A 290 -20.13 2.60 -0.64
N PHE A 291 -20.26 3.93 -0.64
CA PHE A 291 -19.37 4.83 0.10
C PHE A 291 -19.44 4.62 1.61
N LEU A 292 -20.65 4.51 2.18
CA LEU A 292 -20.81 4.24 3.61
C LEU A 292 -20.21 2.88 4.01
N LEU A 293 -20.36 1.88 3.14
CA LEU A 293 -19.77 0.55 3.35
C LEU A 293 -18.24 0.55 3.32
N MET A 294 -17.58 1.53 2.68
CA MET A 294 -16.11 1.61 2.70
C MET A 294 -15.54 1.83 4.11
N ASN A 295 -16.30 2.43 5.03
CA ASN A 295 -15.87 2.56 6.42
C ASN A 295 -15.87 1.21 7.15
N CYS A 296 -16.68 0.26 6.70
CA CYS A 296 -16.82 -1.08 7.26
C CYS A 296 -16.02 -2.14 6.50
N SER A 297 -15.53 -1.84 5.30
CA SER A 297 -14.80 -2.80 4.48
C SER A 297 -13.36 -2.99 4.96
N GLU A 298 -12.86 -4.21 4.84
CA GLU A 298 -11.50 -4.59 5.16
C GLU A 298 -10.62 -4.54 3.91
N LYS A 299 -9.30 -4.45 4.13
CA LYS A 299 -8.31 -4.51 3.05
C LYS A 299 -7.93 -5.97 2.85
N LYS A 300 -8.37 -6.60 1.76
CA LYS A 300 -7.98 -7.99 1.45
C LYS A 300 -6.78 -8.08 0.51
N GLY A 301 -6.33 -6.95 -0.04
CA GLY A 301 -5.23 -6.88 -1.00
C GLY A 301 -3.86 -6.68 -0.36
N GLY A 302 -2.84 -7.29 -0.99
CA GLY A 302 -1.42 -7.07 -0.67
C GLY A 302 -0.76 -8.26 0.02
N PHE A 303 0.43 -8.62 -0.44
CA PHE A 303 1.24 -9.71 0.10
C PHE A 303 1.51 -9.56 1.61
N TYR A 304 1.79 -8.33 2.05
CA TYR A 304 2.01 -8.00 3.45
C TYR A 304 0.82 -8.29 4.35
N TYR A 305 -0.39 -8.06 3.85
CA TYR A 305 -1.59 -8.28 4.67
C TYR A 305 -1.83 -9.76 4.90
N GLN A 306 -1.56 -10.61 3.91
CA GLN A 306 -1.63 -12.06 4.08
C GLN A 306 -0.60 -12.54 5.08
N LEU A 307 0.64 -12.06 4.98
CA LEU A 307 1.70 -12.41 5.93
C LEU A 307 1.36 -11.94 7.35
N GLU A 308 0.78 -10.75 7.50
CA GLU A 308 0.35 -10.20 8.79
C GLU A 308 -0.86 -10.94 9.35
N GLN A 309 -1.83 -11.29 8.51
CA GLN A 309 -3.02 -12.03 8.90
C GLN A 309 -2.67 -13.46 9.30
N GLU A 310 -1.76 -14.12 8.58
CA GLU A 310 -1.16 -15.38 9.00
C GLU A 310 -0.38 -15.21 10.29
N SER A 311 0.45 -14.17 10.44
CA SER A 311 1.16 -13.90 11.69
C SER A 311 0.20 -13.65 12.85
N ARG A 312 -0.95 -13.00 12.62
CA ARG A 312 -2.01 -12.80 13.64
C ARG A 312 -2.75 -14.09 13.94
N ASN A 313 -3.07 -14.91 12.93
CA ASN A 313 -3.72 -16.20 13.12
C ASN A 313 -2.77 -17.19 13.83
N GLN A 314 -1.48 -17.15 13.49
CA GLN A 314 -0.41 -17.88 14.17
C GLN A 314 -0.24 -17.34 15.58
N ALA A 315 -0.20 -16.02 15.79
CA ALA A 315 -0.10 -15.41 17.11
C ALA A 315 -1.36 -15.64 17.96
N HIS A 316 -2.55 -15.74 17.38
CA HIS A 316 -3.78 -16.11 18.11
C HIS A 316 -3.81 -17.60 18.41
N GLY A 317 -3.39 -18.44 17.46
CA GLY A 317 -3.23 -19.88 17.68
C GLY A 317 -2.16 -20.17 18.72
N GLN A 318 -1.05 -19.42 18.68
CA GLN A 318 0.02 -19.43 19.66
C GLN A 318 -0.47 -18.86 20.97
N ALA A 319 -1.10 -17.70 21.07
CA ALA A 319 -1.69 -17.16 22.30
C ALA A 319 -2.80 -18.04 22.86
N SER A 320 -3.48 -18.86 22.05
CA SER A 320 -4.40 -19.89 22.54
C SER A 320 -3.64 -21.12 23.06
N ARG A 321 -2.50 -21.47 22.46
CA ARG A 321 -1.58 -22.52 22.93
C ARG A 321 -0.70 -22.10 24.10
N GLU A 322 -0.28 -20.85 24.17
CA GLU A 322 0.42 -20.13 25.23
C GLU A 322 -0.57 -19.72 26.31
N GLY A 323 -1.82 -19.41 26.03
CA GLY A 323 -2.85 -19.35 27.08
C GLY A 323 -2.99 -20.70 27.77
N ARG A 324 -2.80 -21.80 27.03
CA ARG A 324 -2.71 -23.16 27.60
C ARG A 324 -1.33 -23.47 28.22
N MET A 325 -0.23 -22.99 27.65
CA MET A 325 1.13 -23.22 28.16
C MET A 325 1.50 -22.28 29.30
N ASN A 326 1.15 -21.00 29.28
CA ASN A 326 1.22 -20.04 30.39
C ASN A 326 0.27 -20.40 31.52
N ALA A 327 -0.89 -21.04 31.27
CA ALA A 327 -1.60 -21.72 32.35
C ALA A 327 -0.80 -22.90 32.96
N LEU A 328 0.17 -23.45 32.21
CA LEU A 328 1.13 -24.48 32.63
C LEU A 328 2.51 -23.89 33.06
N GLU A 329 2.82 -22.63 32.73
CA GLU A 329 4.12 -21.95 32.80
C GLU A 329 4.07 -20.72 33.71
N GLU A 330 2.89 -20.34 34.22
CA GLU A 330 2.77 -19.63 35.52
C GLU A 330 3.39 -20.45 36.67
N LEU A 331 3.77 -21.71 36.41
CA LEU A 331 4.63 -22.55 37.26
C LEU A 331 6.14 -22.39 37.00
N SER A 332 6.58 -21.70 35.95
CA SER A 332 7.99 -21.63 35.54
C SER A 332 8.35 -20.24 35.04
N LYS A 333 8.82 -19.42 35.97
CA LYS A 333 9.28 -18.05 35.76
C LYS A 333 10.56 -17.93 34.93
N ASN A 334 10.64 -16.77 34.25
CA ASN A 334 11.81 -15.95 33.89
C ASN A 334 12.72 -16.39 32.74
N ASP A 335 12.67 -15.62 31.64
CA ASP A 335 13.80 -14.82 31.11
C ASP A 335 13.41 -14.17 29.77
N VAL A 336 13.17 -12.84 29.73
CA VAL A 336 12.85 -12.11 28.48
C VAL A 336 13.47 -10.70 28.50
N GLU A 337 14.65 -10.55 27.89
CA GLU A 337 15.28 -9.23 27.66
C GLU A 337 15.72 -9.00 26.20
N MET A 338 15.45 -9.94 25.28
CA MET A 338 15.85 -9.81 23.85
C MET A 338 14.70 -9.39 22.91
N ASP A 339 13.50 -9.11 23.42
CA ASP A 339 12.28 -8.92 22.61
C ASP A 339 11.82 -7.44 22.45
N GLU A 340 12.41 -6.50 23.21
CA GLU A 340 11.87 -5.13 23.27
C GLU A 340 12.20 -4.28 22.02
N LYS A 341 13.40 -4.45 21.46
CA LYS A 341 13.84 -3.68 20.28
C LYS A 341 13.12 -4.11 19.00
N THR A 342 12.86 -5.41 18.86
CA THR A 342 12.09 -5.96 17.72
C THR A 342 10.64 -5.51 17.82
N ARG A 343 10.03 -5.58 19.02
CA ARG A 343 8.70 -5.00 19.26
C ARG A 343 8.65 -3.52 18.89
N MET A 344 9.60 -2.71 19.35
CA MET A 344 9.60 -1.27 19.07
C MET A 344 9.69 -0.95 17.57
N MET A 345 10.48 -1.70 16.80
CA MET A 345 10.60 -1.52 15.35
C MET A 345 9.30 -1.91 14.62
N HIS A 346 8.64 -2.99 15.05
CA HIS A 346 7.32 -3.37 14.54
C HIS A 346 6.25 -2.32 14.87
N THR A 347 6.26 -1.77 16.09
CA THR A 347 5.30 -0.73 16.51
C THR A 347 5.47 0.57 15.72
N MET A 348 6.72 0.99 15.45
CA MET A 348 6.98 2.19 14.64
C MET A 348 6.52 2.03 13.19
N ARG A 349 6.70 0.85 12.58
CA ARG A 349 6.25 0.57 11.22
C ARG A 349 4.71 0.56 11.13
N TYR A 350 4.05 -0.08 12.10
CA TYR A 350 2.59 -0.12 12.20
C TYR A 350 1.97 1.29 12.32
N LYS A 351 2.58 2.16 13.12
CA LYS A 351 2.09 3.53 13.29
C LYS A 351 2.18 4.33 11.99
N SER A 352 3.29 4.22 11.26
CA SER A 352 3.45 4.90 9.96
C SER A 352 2.43 4.44 8.92
N ASP A 353 2.19 3.12 8.83
CA ASP A 353 1.22 2.57 7.89
C ASP A 353 -0.21 2.97 8.28
N SER A 354 -0.56 2.96 9.56
CA SER A 354 -1.86 3.44 10.07
C SER A 354 -2.09 4.92 9.74
N ASP A 355 -1.08 5.77 9.93
CA ASP A 355 -1.19 7.22 9.67
C ASP A 355 -1.30 7.52 8.17
N MET A 356 -0.60 6.76 7.30
CA MET A 356 -0.81 6.84 5.84
C MET A 356 -2.21 6.37 5.43
N LEU A 357 -2.71 5.32 6.09
CA LEU A 357 -4.03 4.76 5.82
C LEU A 357 -5.15 5.73 6.16
N GLU A 358 -5.08 6.40 7.32
CA GLU A 358 -6.06 7.40 7.72
C GLU A 358 -6.09 8.60 6.75
N ASN A 359 -4.92 9.00 6.25
CA ASN A 359 -4.80 10.04 5.22
C ASN A 359 -5.43 9.64 3.87
N SER A 360 -5.36 8.36 3.47
CA SER A 360 -5.95 7.90 2.20
C SER A 360 -7.47 7.99 2.19
N LYS A 361 -8.12 7.54 3.28
CA LYS A 361 -9.59 7.61 3.44
C LYS A 361 -10.08 9.06 3.40
N SER A 362 -9.33 9.98 4.03
CA SER A 362 -9.63 11.41 4.03
C SER A 362 -9.66 12.02 2.62
N ARG A 363 -8.76 11.62 1.71
CA ARG A 363 -8.73 12.15 0.34
C ARG A 363 -9.93 11.71 -0.48
N LEU A 364 -10.32 10.45 -0.40
CA LEU A 364 -11.49 9.93 -1.10
C LEU A 364 -12.80 10.56 -0.58
N MET A 365 -12.88 10.79 0.73
CA MET A 365 -13.98 11.53 1.37
C MET A 365 -14.20 12.91 0.75
N LYS A 366 -13.14 13.61 0.33
CA LYS A 366 -13.27 14.92 -0.34
C LYS A 366 -13.98 14.82 -1.70
N PHE A 367 -13.71 13.76 -2.47
CA PHE A 367 -14.41 13.52 -3.74
C PHE A 367 -15.89 13.16 -3.51
N LEU A 368 -16.20 12.48 -2.41
CA LEU A 368 -17.58 12.20 -2.01
C LEU A 368 -18.32 13.48 -1.63
N ILE A 369 -17.70 14.34 -0.81
CA ILE A 369 -18.28 15.63 -0.42
C ILE A 369 -18.56 16.46 -1.68
N TRP A 370 -17.62 16.48 -2.63
CA TRP A 370 -17.84 17.12 -3.93
C TRP A 370 -19.10 16.59 -4.62
N ASP A 371 -19.21 15.27 -4.80
CA ASP A 371 -20.36 14.66 -5.48
C ASP A 371 -21.68 14.94 -4.76
N PHE A 372 -21.68 14.94 -3.43
CA PHE A 372 -22.84 15.25 -2.61
C PHE A 372 -23.28 16.71 -2.74
N VAL A 373 -22.34 17.65 -2.74
CA VAL A 373 -22.62 19.08 -2.96
C VAL A 373 -23.22 19.29 -4.35
N ILE A 374 -22.63 18.69 -5.39
CA ILE A 374 -23.17 18.77 -6.75
C ILE A 374 -24.58 18.15 -6.82
N PHE A 375 -24.82 17.04 -6.13
CA PHE A 375 -26.14 16.43 -6.05
C PHE A 375 -27.18 17.37 -5.42
N ILE A 376 -26.87 17.99 -4.28
CA ILE A 376 -27.73 18.99 -3.63
C ILE A 376 -28.00 20.18 -4.57
N LEU A 377 -26.99 20.67 -5.26
CA LEU A 377 -27.15 21.76 -6.24
C LEU A 377 -28.08 21.36 -7.39
N CYS A 378 -27.97 20.13 -7.89
CA CYS A 378 -28.86 19.63 -8.94
C CYS A 378 -30.30 19.49 -8.45
N VAL A 379 -30.51 18.95 -7.24
CA VAL A 379 -31.85 18.87 -6.62
C VAL A 379 -32.43 20.27 -6.40
N GLY A 380 -31.63 21.20 -5.87
CA GLY A 380 -32.02 22.60 -5.69
C GLY A 380 -32.42 23.26 -7.01
N LEU A 381 -31.65 23.03 -8.08
CA LEU A 381 -31.96 23.52 -9.42
C LEU A 381 -33.26 22.91 -9.96
N ILE A 382 -33.52 21.62 -9.73
CA ILE A 382 -34.79 20.97 -10.11
C ILE A 382 -35.97 21.58 -9.34
N CYS A 383 -35.84 21.75 -8.02
CA CYS A 383 -36.88 22.38 -7.19
C CYS A 383 -37.16 23.82 -7.63
N PHE A 384 -36.11 24.58 -7.93
CA PHE A 384 -36.21 25.93 -8.47
C PHE A 384 -36.94 25.93 -9.82
N LEU A 385 -36.54 25.08 -10.77
CA LEU A 385 -37.21 24.97 -12.06
C LEU A 385 -38.68 24.52 -11.92
N ALA A 386 -38.98 23.59 -11.01
CA ALA A 386 -40.35 23.17 -10.73
C ALA A 386 -41.18 24.34 -10.18
N TYR A 387 -40.62 25.14 -9.28
CA TYR A 387 -41.26 26.35 -8.75
C TYR A 387 -41.55 27.38 -9.85
N TYR A 388 -40.59 27.67 -10.73
CA TYR A 388 -40.82 28.59 -11.85
C TYR A 388 -41.88 28.07 -12.83
N ASN A 389 -41.91 26.75 -13.08
CA ASN A 389 -42.95 26.15 -13.92
C ASN A 389 -44.35 26.20 -13.27
N LEU A 390 -44.45 26.31 -11.94
CA LEU A 390 -45.73 26.53 -11.26
C LEU A 390 -46.21 27.98 -11.40
N LEU A 391 -45.28 28.94 -11.47
CA LEU A 391 -45.58 30.37 -11.62
C LEU A 391 -45.87 30.81 -13.06
N ASP A 392 -45.47 30.03 -14.07
CA ASP A 392 -45.69 30.33 -15.48
C ASP A 392 -47.17 30.10 -15.84
N GLU A 393 -48.01 31.14 -15.66
CA GLU A 393 -49.46 31.10 -15.96
C GLU A 393 -49.73 30.77 -17.44
N ASP A 394 -48.91 31.26 -18.36
CA ASP A 394 -49.03 31.00 -19.80
C ASP A 394 -48.77 29.53 -20.15
N ALA A 395 -48.00 28.81 -19.33
CA ALA A 395 -47.80 27.37 -19.48
C ALA A 395 -49.02 26.55 -19.06
N GLN A 396 -49.93 27.10 -18.24
CA GLN A 396 -51.15 26.42 -17.84
C GLN A 396 -52.26 26.51 -18.90
N VAL A 397 -52.31 27.60 -19.67
CA VAL A 397 -53.39 27.87 -20.65
C VAL A 397 -53.35 26.91 -21.86
N ASN A 398 -52.18 26.36 -22.20
CA ASN A 398 -52.03 25.40 -23.31
C ASN A 398 -52.12 23.92 -22.89
N ARG A 399 -52.57 23.63 -21.66
CA ARG A 399 -52.74 22.26 -21.18
C ARG A 399 -54.04 21.70 -21.77
N SER A 400 -53.96 21.16 -22.98
CA SER A 400 -55.07 20.41 -23.58
C SER A 400 -55.43 19.23 -22.66
N ASP A 401 -56.70 19.14 -22.25
CA ASP A 401 -57.24 18.18 -21.26
C ASP A 401 -57.01 16.69 -21.61
N ASP A 402 -56.62 16.38 -22.85
CA ASP A 402 -56.64 15.02 -23.35
C ASP A 402 -55.44 14.15 -22.93
N ASN A 403 -54.34 14.73 -22.42
CA ASN A 403 -53.15 13.98 -21.96
C ASN A 403 -52.70 14.39 -20.54
N VAL A 404 -53.40 13.88 -19.53
CA VAL A 404 -53.07 14.04 -18.09
C VAL A 404 -51.64 13.57 -17.73
N GLY A 405 -50.98 12.81 -18.61
CA GLY A 405 -49.61 12.32 -18.42
C GLY A 405 -48.49 13.17 -19.03
N ASP A 406 -48.78 14.09 -19.95
CA ASP A 406 -47.77 14.88 -20.64
C ASP A 406 -47.51 16.17 -19.85
N GLY A 407 -46.73 16.06 -18.77
CA GLY A 407 -46.28 17.22 -17.99
C GLY A 407 -45.62 18.29 -18.87
N ASN A 408 -45.49 19.51 -18.34
CA ASN A 408 -44.88 20.64 -19.05
C ASN A 408 -43.54 20.21 -19.71
N TRP A 409 -43.52 20.16 -21.04
CA TRP A 409 -42.41 19.62 -21.81
C TRP A 409 -41.11 20.38 -21.55
N LYS A 410 -41.19 21.68 -21.23
CA LYS A 410 -40.05 22.50 -20.85
C LYS A 410 -39.41 21.97 -19.58
N PHE A 411 -40.21 21.65 -18.56
CA PHE A 411 -39.71 21.08 -17.30
C PHE A 411 -39.02 19.73 -17.53
N VAL A 412 -39.64 18.83 -18.30
CA VAL A 412 -39.05 17.52 -18.62
C VAL A 412 -37.74 17.66 -19.39
N MET A 413 -37.66 18.62 -20.31
CA MET A 413 -36.42 18.94 -21.02
C MET A 413 -35.36 19.50 -20.06
N SER A 414 -35.73 20.38 -19.12
CA SER A 414 -34.81 20.88 -18.11
C SER A 414 -34.29 19.76 -17.20
N LEU A 415 -35.15 18.82 -16.79
CA LEU A 415 -34.75 17.64 -16.02
C LEU A 415 -33.67 16.82 -16.74
N PHE A 416 -33.84 16.62 -18.05
CA PHE A 416 -32.85 15.95 -18.89
C PHE A 416 -31.49 16.68 -18.87
N TRP A 417 -31.49 18.01 -19.02
CA TRP A 417 -30.24 18.79 -19.01
C TRP A 417 -29.58 18.87 -17.63
N VAL A 418 -30.35 18.97 -16.54
CA VAL A 418 -29.80 18.89 -15.18
C VAL A 418 -29.15 17.54 -14.93
N LYS A 419 -29.76 16.45 -15.41
CA LYS A 419 -29.20 15.10 -15.35
C LYS A 419 -27.88 15.00 -16.13
N CYS A 420 -27.82 15.59 -17.33
CA CYS A 420 -26.58 15.67 -18.11
C CYS A 420 -25.49 16.47 -17.38
N PHE A 421 -25.85 17.61 -16.78
CA PHE A 421 -24.95 18.44 -16.00
C PHE A 421 -24.36 17.68 -14.79
N TYR A 422 -25.18 16.93 -14.06
CA TYR A 422 -24.70 16.04 -12.99
C TYR A 422 -23.72 14.98 -13.51
N GLY A 423 -23.99 14.42 -14.70
CA GLY A 423 -23.06 13.55 -15.42
C GLY A 423 -21.71 14.22 -15.70
N TYR A 424 -21.70 15.44 -16.26
CA TYR A 424 -20.47 16.19 -16.53
C TYR A 424 -19.65 16.47 -15.27
N MET A 425 -20.30 16.80 -14.16
CA MET A 425 -19.62 17.06 -12.89
C MET A 425 -19.00 15.82 -12.24
N SER A 426 -19.24 14.63 -12.79
CA SER A 426 -18.54 13.39 -12.42
C SER A 426 -17.14 13.26 -13.05
N PHE A 427 -16.68 14.24 -13.84
CA PHE A 427 -15.35 14.25 -14.48
C PHE A 427 -14.18 13.93 -13.55
N PRO A 428 -14.08 14.43 -12.30
CA PRO A 428 -12.95 14.14 -11.43
C PRO A 428 -12.73 12.63 -11.18
N PHE A 429 -13.81 11.83 -11.21
CA PHE A 429 -13.72 10.38 -11.05
C PHE A 429 -13.13 9.68 -12.27
N LEU A 430 -13.23 10.29 -13.46
CA LEU A 430 -12.55 9.78 -14.65
C LEU A 430 -11.03 9.82 -14.49
N LEU A 431 -10.51 10.85 -13.81
CA LEU A 431 -9.08 10.96 -13.49
C LEU A 431 -8.64 9.85 -12.51
N LEU A 432 -9.49 9.48 -11.55
CA LEU A 432 -9.23 8.36 -10.64
C LEU A 432 -9.15 7.00 -11.34
N LYS A 433 -9.74 6.86 -12.53
CA LYS A 433 -9.64 5.65 -13.34
C LYS A 433 -8.29 5.52 -14.03
N MET A 434 -7.50 6.60 -14.10
CA MET A 434 -6.14 6.52 -14.62
C MET A 434 -5.25 5.77 -13.61
N PRO A 435 -4.53 4.72 -14.04
CA PRO A 435 -3.84 3.80 -13.14
C PRO A 435 -2.84 4.51 -12.22
N LEU A 436 -2.14 5.54 -12.71
CA LEU A 436 -1.17 6.32 -11.93
C LEU A 436 -1.81 7.13 -10.80
N ILE A 437 -2.94 7.79 -11.09
CA ILE A 437 -3.65 8.64 -10.13
C ILE A 437 -4.34 7.76 -9.09
N SER A 438 -4.90 6.62 -9.52
CA SER A 438 -5.55 5.66 -8.64
C SER A 438 -4.60 5.15 -7.55
N THR A 439 -3.37 4.76 -7.93
CA THR A 439 -2.35 4.31 -6.98
C THR A 439 -1.91 5.41 -6.02
N LEU A 440 -1.78 6.64 -6.50
CA LEU A 440 -1.34 7.78 -5.68
C LEU A 440 -2.39 8.22 -4.64
N ILE A 441 -3.68 8.10 -4.99
CA ILE A 441 -4.77 8.63 -4.15
C ILE A 441 -5.35 7.56 -3.24
N SER A 442 -5.63 6.36 -3.75
CA SER A 442 -6.44 5.38 -3.01
C SER A 442 -5.62 4.55 -2.02
N HIS A 443 -4.31 4.37 -2.24
CA HIS A 443 -3.46 3.40 -1.52
C HIS A 443 -4.05 1.97 -1.39
N ALA A 444 -5.20 1.70 -2.02
CA ALA A 444 -5.91 0.45 -1.96
C ALA A 444 -5.16 -0.53 -2.85
N ARG A 445 -4.76 -1.67 -2.28
CA ARG A 445 -4.05 -2.71 -3.01
C ARG A 445 -5.04 -3.41 -3.94
N PRO A 446 -4.66 -3.65 -5.21
CA PRO A 446 -5.57 -4.26 -6.16
C PRO A 446 -5.93 -5.68 -5.74
N THR A 447 -7.23 -5.97 -5.80
CA THR A 447 -7.82 -7.30 -5.61
C THR A 447 -8.62 -7.69 -6.85
N GLY A 448 -8.90 -8.98 -7.01
CA GLY A 448 -9.83 -9.48 -8.00
C GLY A 448 -10.45 -10.79 -7.53
N TYR A 449 -11.39 -11.32 -8.30
CA TYR A 449 -11.97 -12.63 -8.01
C TYR A 449 -11.13 -13.71 -8.65
N ASN A 450 -10.90 -14.78 -7.89
CA ASN A 450 -10.41 -16.03 -8.43
C ASN A 450 -11.56 -16.81 -9.11
N PRO A 451 -11.27 -17.94 -9.77
CA PRO A 451 -12.28 -18.75 -10.44
C PRO A 451 -13.35 -19.27 -9.47
N TYR A 452 -13.03 -19.42 -8.19
CA TYR A 452 -13.95 -19.85 -7.14
C TYR A 452 -14.83 -18.71 -6.60
N GLY A 453 -14.62 -17.48 -7.05
CA GLY A 453 -15.38 -16.30 -6.64
C GLY A 453 -14.89 -15.67 -5.33
N ASN A 454 -13.75 -16.13 -4.80
CA ASN A 454 -13.09 -15.56 -3.64
C ASN A 454 -12.29 -14.32 -4.08
N THR A 455 -12.38 -13.27 -3.27
CA THR A 455 -11.60 -12.04 -3.46
C THR A 455 -10.17 -12.30 -3.03
N VAL A 456 -9.22 -12.18 -3.96
CA VAL A 456 -7.80 -12.44 -3.76
C VAL A 456 -6.96 -11.24 -4.21
N PRO A 457 -5.74 -11.06 -3.65
CA PRO A 457 -4.79 -10.08 -4.16
C PRO A 457 -4.47 -10.30 -5.64
N TYR A 458 -4.20 -9.20 -6.35
CA TYR A 458 -3.73 -9.26 -7.73
C TYR A 458 -2.29 -9.78 -7.76
N LEU A 459 -2.07 -11.02 -8.21
CA LEU A 459 -0.75 -11.68 -8.20
C LEU A 459 0.11 -11.36 -9.43
N GLY A 460 -0.40 -10.58 -10.38
CA GLY A 460 0.25 -10.44 -11.68
C GLY A 460 0.14 -11.73 -12.51
N LYS A 461 1.00 -11.91 -13.51
CA LYS A 461 1.00 -13.06 -14.44
C LYS A 461 1.48 -14.35 -13.75
N GLU A 462 0.80 -14.80 -12.70
CA GLU A 462 0.88 -16.22 -12.35
C GLU A 462 -0.01 -16.98 -13.34
N GLU A 463 0.53 -18.04 -13.94
CA GLU A 463 -0.24 -18.96 -14.78
C GLU A 463 -1.11 -19.80 -13.87
N PRO A 464 -2.41 -19.54 -13.79
CA PRO A 464 -3.24 -20.29 -12.89
C PRO A 464 -3.51 -21.63 -13.54
N GLY A 465 -3.55 -22.68 -12.72
CA GLY A 465 -3.88 -24.02 -13.17
C GLY A 465 -5.19 -24.10 -13.96
N PRO A 466 -5.40 -25.21 -14.68
CA PRO A 466 -6.58 -25.40 -15.50
C PRO A 466 -7.86 -25.24 -14.67
N VAL A 467 -8.80 -24.47 -15.21
CA VAL A 467 -10.12 -24.23 -14.60
C VAL A 467 -11.21 -24.86 -15.46
N PRO A 468 -12.15 -25.63 -14.87
CA PRO A 468 -13.05 -26.50 -15.65
C PRO A 468 -13.88 -25.81 -16.73
N TRP A 469 -14.23 -24.54 -16.53
CA TRP A 469 -15.10 -23.78 -17.43
C TRP A 469 -14.37 -22.76 -18.32
N ASP A 470 -13.04 -22.61 -18.21
CA ASP A 470 -12.27 -21.73 -19.08
C ASP A 470 -11.64 -22.54 -20.21
N PRO A 471 -12.24 -22.57 -21.42
CA PRO A 471 -11.74 -23.38 -22.51
C PRO A 471 -10.34 -22.95 -22.99
N GLU A 472 -9.92 -21.71 -22.69
CA GLU A 472 -8.57 -21.21 -22.99
C GLU A 472 -7.48 -21.77 -22.08
N ARG A 473 -7.85 -22.40 -20.95
CA ARG A 473 -6.92 -22.98 -19.97
C ARG A 473 -7.00 -24.49 -19.92
N ARG A 474 -7.34 -25.14 -21.03
CA ARG A 474 -7.12 -26.58 -21.09
C ARG A 474 -5.62 -26.82 -20.88
N PRO A 475 -5.24 -27.72 -19.97
CA PRO A 475 -3.83 -28.03 -19.78
C PRO A 475 -3.30 -28.47 -21.13
N ASP A 476 -2.16 -27.90 -21.53
CA ASP A 476 -1.49 -28.37 -22.74
C ASP A 476 -1.26 -29.87 -22.57
N PRO A 477 -1.53 -30.71 -23.59
CA PRO A 477 -1.43 -32.16 -23.47
C PRO A 477 -0.08 -32.61 -22.86
N GLU A 478 0.98 -31.86 -23.15
CA GLU A 478 2.34 -32.08 -22.62
C GLU A 478 2.44 -31.93 -21.09
N THR A 479 1.67 -31.04 -20.46
CA THR A 479 1.67 -30.91 -18.98
C THR A 479 0.98 -32.07 -18.27
N ILE A 480 0.12 -32.82 -18.95
CA ILE A 480 -0.57 -33.98 -18.36
C ILE A 480 0.40 -35.16 -18.25
N GLU A 481 1.31 -35.34 -19.22
CA GLU A 481 2.29 -36.45 -19.23
C GLU A 481 3.37 -36.33 -18.16
N VAL A 482 3.67 -35.12 -17.67
CA VAL A 482 4.69 -34.91 -16.62
C VAL A 482 4.13 -35.16 -15.21
N GLN A 483 2.81 -35.18 -15.05
CA GLN A 483 2.16 -35.44 -13.76
C GLN A 483 1.67 -36.89 -13.57
N SER A 484 1.60 -37.68 -14.65
CA SER A 484 1.33 -39.13 -14.62
C SER A 484 2.63 -39.93 -14.54
#